data_AF-A0A930RE03-F1
#
_entry.id   AF-A0A930RE03-F1
#
_cell.length_a   1.000
_cell.length_b   1.000
_cell.length_c   1.000
_cell.angle_alpha   90.00
_cell.angle_beta   90.00
_cell.angle_gamma   90.00
#
_symmetry.space_group_name_H-M   'P 1'
#
loop_
_entity.id
_entity.type
_entity.pdbx_description
1 polymer ?
#
loop_
_entity_poly.entity_id
_entity_poly.type
_entity_poly.pdbx_seq_one_letter_code
_entity_poly.pdbx_strand_id
1 'polypeptide(L)'
;MYKYYKNTLTNFLAIFVRIVLILAVISLLFWCFGSVLNIIKPTNYVVSSWSGGQVTTSYYNLYFETQNALFLGYKMIRNSGIFAEAPMWSLLLSVALIFQELLLKHSTRIFVLLMLTILTTASTTGFFIAGLLLIYKVINQKRSWFKYINLISIPVLIFTLVKVWGEKSDSASASIRYDDYVAGFLAWKDHFIFGSGLSSGIRAIESYMDTTIRSNLGYSNSFFVILAQGGIILGVLYFYPVVSVLLKRFSSNSKMLALLFIILIFTAIFTDTPLFILFVGIFYALILNREHT
;
A
#
# COMPACT_ATOMS: atom_id res chain seq x y z
N MET A 1 -24.73 1.02 21.74
CA MET A 1 -24.42 1.52 20.38
C MET A 1 -22.93 1.34 20.02
N TYR A 2 -21.98 1.83 20.83
CA TYR A 2 -20.52 1.74 20.56
C TYR A 2 -19.96 0.32 20.38
N LYS A 3 -20.32 -0.62 21.28
CA LYS A 3 -19.88 -2.03 21.20
C LYS A 3 -20.37 -2.73 19.91
N TYR A 4 -21.57 -2.38 19.46
CA TYR A 4 -22.17 -2.95 18.24
C TYR A 4 -21.48 -2.44 16.99
N TYR A 5 -21.18 -1.14 16.91
CA TYR A 5 -20.40 -0.56 15.81
C TYR A 5 -18.99 -1.15 15.75
N LYS A 6 -18.32 -1.26 16.90
CA LYS A 6 -16.99 -1.88 17.01
C LYS A 6 -17.01 -3.32 16.51
N ASN A 7 -17.98 -4.13 16.93
CA ASN A 7 -18.12 -5.52 16.47
C ASN A 7 -18.38 -5.61 14.95
N THR A 8 -19.23 -4.73 14.43
CA THR A 8 -19.56 -4.70 12.99
C THR A 8 -18.32 -4.35 12.16
N LEU A 9 -17.58 -3.31 12.55
CA LEU A 9 -16.32 -2.95 11.91
C LEU A 9 -15.29 -4.08 11.99
N THR A 10 -15.08 -4.67 13.17
CA THR A 10 -14.15 -5.80 13.35
C THR A 10 -14.54 -6.98 12.46
N ASN A 11 -15.82 -7.31 12.35
CA ASN A 11 -16.31 -8.39 11.49
C ASN A 11 -16.06 -8.07 10.01
N PHE A 12 -16.37 -6.84 9.58
CA PHE A 12 -16.12 -6.40 8.21
C PHE A 12 -14.63 -6.51 7.85
N LEU A 13 -13.75 -5.99 8.70
CA LEU A 13 -12.30 -6.07 8.50
C LEU A 13 -11.80 -7.53 8.48
N ALA A 14 -12.35 -8.40 9.33
CA ALA A 14 -12.00 -9.82 9.34
C ALA A 14 -12.42 -10.52 8.04
N ILE A 15 -13.58 -10.19 7.48
CA ILE A 15 -14.03 -10.72 6.19
C ILE A 15 -13.12 -10.21 5.07
N PHE A 16 -12.81 -8.91 5.04
CA PHE A 16 -11.87 -8.32 4.09
C PHE A 16 -10.52 -9.04 4.10
N VAL A 17 -9.92 -9.23 5.28
CA VAL A 17 -8.62 -9.93 5.41
C VAL A 17 -8.72 -11.37 4.91
N ARG A 18 -9.83 -12.08 5.17
CA ARG A 18 -10.04 -13.45 4.67
C ARG A 18 -10.14 -13.52 3.16
N ILE A 19 -10.83 -12.56 2.53
CA ILE A 19 -10.91 -12.49 1.06
C ILE A 19 -9.51 -12.26 0.47
N VAL A 20 -8.75 -11.30 1.03
CA VAL A 20 -7.37 -11.03 0.58
C VAL A 20 -6.48 -12.25 0.77
N LEU A 21 -6.65 -13.01 1.85
CA LEU A 21 -5.91 -14.26 2.08
C LEU A 21 -6.21 -15.34 1.03
N ILE A 22 -7.47 -15.50 0.64
CA ILE A 22 -7.84 -16.46 -0.42
C ILE A 22 -7.13 -16.08 -1.72
N LEU A 23 -7.18 -14.80 -2.09
CA LEU A 23 -6.47 -14.27 -3.25
C LEU A 23 -4.94 -14.42 -3.11
N ALA A 24 -4.39 -14.25 -1.91
CA ALA A 24 -2.98 -14.46 -1.60
C ALA A 24 -2.55 -15.91 -1.86
N VAL A 25 -3.30 -16.89 -1.35
CA VAL A 25 -3.02 -18.31 -1.58
C VAL A 25 -3.09 -18.66 -3.07
N ILE A 26 -4.12 -18.18 -3.78
CA ILE A 26 -4.25 -18.40 -5.22
C ILE A 26 -3.07 -17.78 -5.98
N SER A 27 -2.72 -16.53 -5.67
CA SER A 27 -1.62 -15.82 -6.32
C SER A 27 -0.27 -16.50 -6.06
N LEU A 28 -0.03 -16.98 -4.84
CA LEU A 28 1.20 -17.68 -4.48
C LEU A 28 1.33 -19.01 -5.19
N LEU A 29 0.23 -19.76 -5.31
CA LEU A 29 0.21 -21.01 -6.04
C LEU A 29 0.61 -20.78 -7.50
N PHE A 30 -0.04 -19.85 -8.20
CA PHE A 30 0.26 -19.60 -9.61
C PHE A 30 1.62 -18.93 -9.81
N TRP A 31 2.02 -18.01 -8.94
CA TRP A 31 3.35 -17.40 -9.03
C TRP A 31 4.47 -18.44 -8.81
N CYS A 32 4.35 -19.29 -7.79
CA CYS A 32 5.36 -20.30 -7.48
C CYS A 32 5.39 -21.40 -8.54
N PHE A 33 4.26 -22.06 -8.79
CA PHE A 33 4.21 -23.23 -9.67
C PHE A 33 4.07 -22.87 -11.16
N GLY A 34 3.51 -21.72 -11.49
CA GLY A 34 3.45 -21.18 -12.85
C GLY A 34 4.71 -20.39 -13.18
N SER A 35 4.84 -19.18 -12.64
CA SER A 35 5.88 -18.24 -13.10
C SER A 35 7.31 -18.61 -12.71
N VAL A 36 7.52 -19.18 -11.51
CA VAL A 36 8.86 -19.51 -11.02
C VAL A 36 9.28 -20.91 -11.46
N LEU A 37 8.49 -21.93 -11.16
CA LEU A 37 8.83 -23.34 -11.42
C LEU A 37 8.40 -23.83 -12.82
N ASN A 38 7.52 -23.11 -13.53
CA ASN A 38 7.00 -23.49 -14.84
C ASN A 38 6.34 -24.89 -14.89
N ILE A 39 5.81 -25.36 -13.77
CA ILE A 39 5.08 -26.64 -13.65
C ILE A 39 3.65 -26.49 -14.20
N ILE A 40 2.97 -25.39 -13.84
CA ILE A 40 1.65 -25.05 -14.38
C ILE A 40 1.88 -24.20 -15.63
N LYS A 41 1.29 -24.59 -16.77
CA LYS A 41 1.38 -23.81 -18.00
C LYS A 41 0.33 -22.70 -18.03
N PRO A 42 0.59 -21.56 -18.70
CA PRO A 42 -0.41 -20.52 -18.94
C PRO A 42 -1.63 -21.12 -19.65
N THR A 43 -2.82 -20.73 -19.21
CA THR A 43 -4.07 -21.20 -19.82
C THR A 43 -4.59 -20.27 -20.90
N ASN A 44 -4.25 -18.98 -20.80
CA ASN A 44 -4.74 -17.96 -21.71
C ASN A 44 -3.76 -16.77 -21.79
N TYR A 45 -4.03 -15.87 -22.72
CA TYR A 45 -3.32 -14.62 -22.92
C TYR A 45 -4.33 -13.47 -23.00
N VAL A 46 -4.07 -12.38 -22.28
CA VAL A 46 -4.95 -11.21 -22.23
C VAL A 46 -4.21 -9.98 -22.70
N VAL A 47 -4.82 -9.19 -23.57
CA VAL A 47 -4.27 -7.90 -24.00
C VAL A 47 -4.50 -6.87 -22.90
N SER A 48 -3.43 -6.38 -22.30
CA SER A 48 -3.50 -5.42 -21.20
C SER A 48 -3.42 -4.00 -21.74
N SER A 49 -4.55 -3.29 -21.75
CA SER A 49 -4.61 -1.86 -22.07
C SER A 49 -3.73 -1.02 -21.14
N TRP A 50 -3.63 -1.44 -19.87
CA TRP A 50 -2.77 -0.83 -18.86
C TRP A 50 -1.29 -0.87 -19.24
N SER A 51 -0.86 -1.95 -19.91
CA SER A 51 0.52 -2.10 -20.41
C SER A 51 0.74 -1.51 -21.82
N GLY A 52 -0.19 -0.68 -22.31
CA GLY A 52 -0.13 -0.14 -23.68
C GLY A 52 -0.47 -1.17 -24.77
N GLY A 53 -1.28 -2.18 -24.43
CA GLY A 53 -1.72 -3.22 -25.37
C GLY A 53 -0.80 -4.45 -25.45
N GLN A 54 0.13 -4.62 -24.50
CA GLN A 54 0.98 -5.82 -24.46
C GLN A 54 0.18 -7.06 -24.05
N VAL A 55 0.57 -8.19 -24.62
CA VAL A 55 -0.04 -9.49 -24.32
C VAL A 55 0.53 -10.00 -23.00
N THR A 56 -0.35 -10.26 -22.03
CA THR A 56 -0.01 -10.74 -20.69
C THR A 56 -0.45 -12.20 -20.53
N THR A 57 0.44 -13.06 -20.04
CA THR A 57 0.12 -14.46 -19.70
C THR A 57 -0.90 -14.51 -18.56
N SER A 58 -1.86 -15.42 -18.67
CA SER A 58 -2.92 -15.60 -17.68
C SER A 58 -3.07 -17.07 -17.27
N TYR A 59 -3.30 -17.27 -15.98
CA TYR A 59 -3.57 -18.56 -15.36
C TYR A 59 -5.00 -18.55 -14.82
N TYR A 60 -5.90 -19.18 -15.57
CA TYR A 60 -7.34 -19.28 -15.33
C TYR A 60 -8.05 -17.93 -15.10
N ASN A 61 -7.50 -16.81 -15.59
CA ASN A 61 -7.94 -15.44 -15.27
C ASN A 61 -7.89 -15.09 -13.77
N LEU A 62 -7.11 -15.85 -12.98
CA LEU A 62 -6.94 -15.67 -11.54
C LEU A 62 -5.54 -15.14 -11.16
N TYR A 63 -4.59 -15.19 -12.10
CA TYR A 63 -3.25 -14.66 -11.94
C TYR A 63 -2.67 -14.24 -13.30
N PHE A 64 -1.88 -13.17 -13.31
CA PHE A 64 -1.32 -12.57 -14.53
C PHE A 64 0.16 -12.22 -14.31
N GLU A 65 1.02 -12.41 -15.31
CA GLU A 65 2.45 -12.05 -15.23
C GLU A 65 2.70 -10.67 -15.85
N THR A 66 2.42 -9.61 -15.11
CA THR A 66 2.36 -8.26 -15.70
C THR A 66 3.70 -7.54 -15.73
N GLN A 67 4.60 -7.83 -14.78
CA GLN A 67 5.83 -7.06 -14.60
C GLN A 67 6.99 -7.94 -14.16
N ASN A 68 8.18 -7.60 -14.62
CA ASN A 68 9.44 -8.14 -14.14
C ASN A 68 10.09 -7.15 -13.16
N ALA A 69 10.76 -7.67 -12.14
CA ALA A 69 11.67 -6.92 -11.29
C ALA A 69 13.08 -7.47 -11.45
N LEU A 70 14.07 -6.60 -11.29
CA LEU A 70 15.45 -7.01 -11.08
C LEU A 70 15.66 -7.06 -9.56
N PHE A 71 15.94 -8.24 -9.02
CA PHE A 71 16.16 -8.45 -7.59
C PHE A 71 17.51 -9.12 -7.40
N LEU A 72 18.44 -8.45 -6.71
CA LEU A 72 19.82 -8.93 -6.50
C LEU A 72 20.53 -9.35 -7.81
N GLY A 73 20.32 -8.62 -8.91
CA GLY A 73 20.92 -8.94 -10.21
C GLY A 73 20.13 -9.92 -11.09
N TYR A 74 19.11 -10.59 -10.55
CA TYR A 74 18.31 -11.57 -11.29
C TYR A 74 16.96 -11.01 -11.71
N LYS A 75 16.55 -11.28 -12.95
CA LYS A 75 15.22 -10.92 -13.45
C LYS A 75 14.20 -11.93 -12.93
N MET A 76 13.25 -11.46 -12.13
CA MET A 76 12.18 -12.27 -11.55
C MET A 76 10.81 -11.69 -11.94
N ILE A 77 9.86 -12.57 -12.28
CA ILE A 77 8.47 -12.18 -12.49
C ILE A 77 7.88 -11.78 -11.13
N ARG A 78 7.28 -10.60 -11.05
CA ARG A 78 6.66 -10.10 -9.82
C ARG A 78 5.31 -10.76 -9.63
N ASN A 79 4.96 -11.09 -8.39
CA ASN A 79 3.59 -11.47 -8.08
C ASN A 79 2.69 -10.23 -8.11
N SER A 80 1.86 -10.11 -9.14
CA SER A 80 0.81 -9.08 -9.27
C SER A 80 -0.58 -9.58 -8.89
N GLY A 81 -0.74 -10.85 -8.52
CA GLY A 81 -2.04 -11.42 -8.19
C GLY A 81 -3.06 -11.22 -9.31
N ILE A 82 -4.24 -10.76 -8.95
CA ILE A 82 -5.33 -10.39 -9.88
C ILE A 82 -5.20 -8.96 -10.43
N PHE A 83 -4.17 -8.22 -10.06
CA PHE A 83 -4.01 -6.80 -10.42
C PHE A 83 -3.15 -6.63 -11.67
N ALA A 84 -3.37 -5.51 -12.37
CA ALA A 84 -2.56 -5.13 -13.52
C ALA A 84 -1.09 -4.82 -13.15
N GLU A 85 -0.81 -4.51 -11.88
CA GLU A 85 0.55 -4.27 -11.41
C GLU A 85 0.79 -4.78 -10.00
N ALA A 86 2.03 -5.20 -9.73
CA ALA A 86 2.46 -5.67 -8.42
C ALA A 86 2.39 -4.62 -7.29
N PRO A 87 2.61 -3.31 -7.51
CA PRO A 87 2.39 -2.30 -6.47
C PRO A 87 0.93 -2.23 -5.97
N MET A 88 -0.06 -2.43 -6.85
CA MET A 88 -1.48 -2.44 -6.46
C MET A 88 -1.83 -3.67 -5.63
N TRP A 89 -1.29 -4.83 -6.01
CA TRP A 89 -1.45 -6.03 -5.20
C TRP A 89 -0.78 -5.90 -3.82
N SER A 90 0.44 -5.34 -3.81
CA SER A 90 1.18 -5.03 -2.60
C SER A 90 0.45 -4.04 -1.69
N LEU A 91 -0.26 -3.05 -2.23
CA LEU A 91 -1.11 -2.14 -1.46
C LEU A 91 -2.20 -2.92 -0.73
N LEU A 92 -2.95 -3.77 -1.44
CA LEU A 92 -4.05 -4.53 -0.84
C LEU A 92 -3.57 -5.50 0.24
N LEU A 93 -2.45 -6.20 0.00
CA LEU A 93 -1.79 -7.06 0.99
C LEU A 93 -1.31 -6.27 2.21
N SER A 94 -0.72 -5.10 2.00
CA SER A 94 -0.25 -4.21 3.08
C SER A 94 -1.41 -3.78 3.97
N VAL A 95 -2.55 -3.41 3.37
CA VAL A 95 -3.75 -3.03 4.11
C VAL A 95 -4.32 -4.21 4.90
N ALA A 96 -4.40 -5.41 4.30
CA ALA A 96 -4.82 -6.60 5.02
C ALA A 96 -3.90 -6.92 6.20
N LEU A 97 -2.58 -6.78 6.04
CA LEU A 97 -1.59 -6.97 7.08
C LEU A 97 -1.76 -5.95 8.22
N ILE A 98 -1.94 -4.67 7.87
CA ILE A 98 -2.21 -3.58 8.82
C ILE A 98 -3.47 -3.88 9.65
N PHE A 99 -4.58 -4.25 9.00
CA PHE A 99 -5.82 -4.57 9.69
C PHE A 99 -5.68 -5.79 10.59
N GLN A 100 -5.05 -6.86 10.09
CA GLN A 100 -4.83 -8.09 10.84
C GLN A 100 -4.03 -7.84 12.13
N GLU A 101 -3.01 -6.98 12.09
CA GLU A 101 -2.08 -6.82 13.21
C GLU A 101 -2.46 -5.68 14.16
N LEU A 102 -3.08 -4.60 13.67
CA LEU A 102 -3.37 -3.43 14.50
C LEU A 102 -4.81 -3.38 15.00
N LEU A 103 -5.76 -3.96 14.26
CA LEU A 103 -7.21 -3.83 14.53
C LEU A 103 -7.90 -5.16 14.86
N LEU A 104 -7.36 -6.30 14.41
CA LEU A 104 -7.92 -7.63 14.64
C LEU A 104 -7.12 -8.42 15.68
N LYS A 105 -7.68 -9.56 16.10
CA LYS A 105 -6.96 -10.53 16.93
C LYS A 105 -5.83 -11.16 16.13
N HIS A 106 -4.61 -11.10 16.66
CA HIS A 106 -3.42 -11.66 16.01
C HIS A 106 -3.60 -13.13 15.62
N SER A 107 -3.11 -13.47 14.43
CA SER A 107 -3.04 -14.83 13.90
C SER A 107 -1.72 -15.01 13.16
N THR A 108 -0.83 -15.86 13.70
CA THR A 108 0.50 -16.10 13.12
C THR A 108 0.41 -16.68 11.71
N ARG A 109 -0.58 -17.56 11.45
CA ARG A 109 -0.78 -18.15 10.12
C ARG A 109 -1.12 -17.09 9.07
N ILE A 110 -2.05 -16.20 9.39
CA ILE A 110 -2.45 -15.10 8.50
C ILE A 110 -1.28 -14.15 8.29
N PHE A 111 -0.61 -13.77 9.37
CA PHE A 111 0.55 -12.88 9.34
C PHE A 111 1.64 -13.42 8.40
N VAL A 112 2.06 -14.67 8.58
CA VAL A 112 3.11 -15.29 7.76
C VAL A 112 2.71 -15.38 6.29
N LEU A 113 1.47 -15.78 5.99
CA LEU A 113 0.98 -15.86 4.61
C LEU A 113 0.98 -14.50 3.91
N LEU A 114 0.50 -13.45 4.59
CA LEU A 114 0.51 -12.09 4.05
C LEU A 114 1.94 -11.58 3.85
N MET A 115 2.83 -11.78 4.82
CA MET A 115 4.24 -11.41 4.73
C MET A 115 4.92 -12.10 3.55
N LEU A 116 4.76 -13.41 3.43
CA LEU A 116 5.34 -14.19 2.33
C LEU A 116 4.81 -13.71 0.98
N THR A 117 3.51 -13.44 0.87
CA THR A 117 2.93 -12.90 -0.37
C THR A 117 3.50 -11.52 -0.71
N ILE A 118 3.62 -10.62 0.27
CA ILE A 118 4.24 -9.29 0.08
C ILE A 118 5.66 -9.43 -0.47
N LEU A 119 6.45 -10.38 0.05
CA LEU A 119 7.81 -10.64 -0.45
C LEU A 119 7.82 -10.98 -1.95
N THR A 120 6.88 -11.81 -2.41
CA THR A 120 6.77 -12.19 -3.83
C THR A 120 6.36 -11.05 -4.77
N THR A 121 5.78 -9.96 -4.25
CA THR A 121 5.43 -8.78 -5.08
C THR A 121 6.65 -7.96 -5.49
N ALA A 122 7.79 -8.13 -4.81
CA ALA A 122 8.98 -7.31 -4.97
C ALA A 122 8.65 -5.80 -5.01
N SER A 123 7.75 -5.36 -4.13
CA SER A 123 7.27 -3.97 -4.05
C SER A 123 7.93 -3.24 -2.90
N THR A 124 8.58 -2.11 -3.18
CA THR A 124 9.24 -1.31 -2.15
C THR A 124 8.25 -0.84 -1.09
N THR A 125 7.07 -0.35 -1.49
CA THR A 125 6.00 0.04 -0.54
C THR A 125 5.64 -1.12 0.40
N GLY A 126 5.46 -2.33 -0.14
CA GLY A 126 5.15 -3.51 0.67
C GLY A 126 6.26 -3.85 1.66
N PHE A 127 7.53 -3.77 1.24
CA PHE A 127 8.68 -4.01 2.11
C PHE A 127 8.76 -3.00 3.24
N PHE A 128 8.55 -1.71 2.96
CA PHE A 128 8.54 -0.66 3.99
C PHE A 128 7.40 -0.83 4.98
N ILE A 129 6.17 -1.09 4.53
CA ILE A 129 5.03 -1.32 5.44
C ILE A 129 5.27 -2.56 6.31
N ALA A 130 5.67 -3.68 5.71
CA ALA A 130 5.96 -4.91 6.41
C ALA A 130 7.11 -4.75 7.43
N GLY A 131 8.20 -4.08 7.01
CA GLY A 131 9.36 -3.82 7.85
C GLY A 131 9.04 -2.91 9.04
N LEU A 132 8.35 -1.80 8.82
CA LEU A 132 7.95 -0.89 9.90
C LEU A 132 7.01 -1.57 10.91
N LEU A 133 6.09 -2.41 10.43
CA LEU A 133 5.20 -3.18 11.29
C LEU A 133 5.95 -4.22 12.12
N LEU A 134 6.95 -4.90 11.54
CA LEU A 134 7.84 -5.80 12.27
C LEU A 134 8.61 -5.06 13.37
N ILE A 135 9.25 -3.93 13.04
CA ILE A 135 9.95 -3.09 14.02
C ILE A 135 9.02 -2.71 15.16
N TYR A 136 7.80 -2.27 14.84
CA TYR A 136 6.78 -1.93 15.83
C TYR A 136 6.40 -3.09 16.75
N LYS A 137 6.22 -4.30 16.19
CA LYS A 137 5.91 -5.49 16.99
C LYS A 137 7.06 -5.84 17.94
N VAL A 138 8.31 -5.74 17.49
CA VAL A 138 9.49 -6.00 18.33
C VAL A 138 9.60 -4.98 19.46
N ILE A 139 9.43 -3.69 19.16
CA ILE A 139 9.51 -2.62 20.16
C ILE A 139 8.42 -2.79 21.24
N ASN A 140 7.18 -3.09 20.81
CA ASN A 140 6.03 -3.26 21.70
C ASN A 140 5.91 -4.67 22.30
N GLN A 141 6.83 -5.58 21.99
CA GLN A 141 6.85 -6.88 22.63
C GLN A 141 7.03 -6.70 24.15
N LYS A 142 6.19 -7.39 24.92
CA LYS A 142 6.30 -7.42 26.39
C LYS A 142 7.67 -7.99 26.79
N ARG A 143 8.19 -7.54 27.95
CA ARG A 143 9.49 -7.96 28.47
C ARG A 143 9.56 -9.49 28.56
N SER A 144 10.30 -10.07 27.63
CA SER A 144 10.62 -11.49 27.52
C SER A 144 12.03 -11.59 26.94
N TRP A 145 12.75 -12.67 27.20
CA TRP A 145 14.08 -12.89 26.63
C TRP A 145 14.06 -12.83 25.09
N PHE A 146 12.96 -13.28 24.47
CA PHE A 146 12.69 -13.16 23.04
C PHE A 146 12.70 -11.71 22.52
N LYS A 147 12.38 -10.69 23.35
CA LYS A 147 12.45 -9.29 22.95
C LYS A 147 13.88 -8.89 22.58
N TYR A 148 14.86 -9.30 23.39
CA TYR A 148 16.26 -8.95 23.18
C TYR A 148 16.83 -9.63 21.93
N ILE A 149 16.46 -10.89 21.69
CA ILE A 149 16.80 -11.62 20.46
C ILE A 149 16.20 -10.93 19.24
N ASN A 150 14.91 -10.59 19.30
CA ASN A 150 14.24 -9.91 18.21
C ASN A 150 14.78 -8.49 17.98
N LEU A 151 15.30 -7.80 19.00
CA LEU A 151 15.92 -6.49 18.84
C LEU A 151 17.16 -6.54 17.94
N ILE A 152 17.93 -7.64 18.00
CA ILE A 152 19.11 -7.87 17.15
C ILE A 152 18.72 -8.03 15.67
N SER A 153 17.48 -8.43 15.38
CA SER A 153 16.98 -8.49 14.00
C SER A 153 16.69 -7.11 13.39
N ILE A 154 16.54 -6.06 14.21
CA ILE A 154 16.20 -4.71 13.73
C ILE A 154 17.31 -4.11 12.85
N PRO A 155 18.60 -4.10 13.25
CA PRO A 155 19.67 -3.62 12.38
C PRO A 155 19.73 -4.33 11.02
N VAL A 156 19.54 -5.66 11.02
CA VAL A 156 19.50 -6.46 9.78
C VAL A 156 18.34 -6.02 8.89
N LEU A 157 17.16 -5.88 9.47
CA LEU A 157 15.98 -5.39 8.76
C LEU A 157 16.18 -3.98 8.21
N ILE A 158 16.74 -3.06 9.00
CA ILE A 158 17.07 -1.70 8.54
C ILE A 158 18.06 -1.74 7.38
N PHE A 159 19.12 -2.55 7.48
CA PHE A 159 20.09 -2.73 6.40
C PHE A 159 19.41 -3.22 5.11
N THR A 160 18.50 -4.21 5.20
CA THR A 160 17.75 -4.67 4.03
C THR A 160 16.86 -3.58 3.42
N LEU A 161 16.18 -2.77 4.25
CA LEU A 161 15.37 -1.64 3.78
C LEU A 161 16.22 -0.56 3.11
N VAL A 162 17.41 -0.27 3.63
CA VAL A 162 18.36 0.67 3.02
C VAL A 162 18.86 0.17 1.67
N LYS A 163 19.15 -1.14 1.55
CA LYS A 163 19.54 -1.74 0.26
C LYS A 163 18.43 -1.67 -0.78
N VAL A 164 17.21 -2.04 -0.39
CA VAL A 164 16.01 -1.90 -1.23
C VAL A 164 15.80 -0.44 -1.66
N TRP A 165 16.02 0.51 -0.75
CA TRP A 165 15.92 1.93 -1.07
C TRP A 165 16.96 2.38 -2.09
N GLY A 166 18.23 1.98 -1.93
CA GLY A 166 19.30 2.31 -2.87
C GLY A 166 19.04 1.76 -4.27
N GLU A 167 18.63 0.50 -4.39
CA GLU A 167 18.26 -0.07 -5.69
C GLU A 167 17.07 0.66 -6.32
N LYS A 168 16.12 1.12 -5.50
CA LYS A 168 14.98 1.88 -5.98
C LYS A 168 15.35 3.29 -6.42
N SER A 169 16.20 4.00 -5.68
CA SER A 169 16.56 5.39 -5.96
C SER A 169 17.25 5.55 -7.31
N ASP A 170 17.99 4.54 -7.74
CA ASP A 170 18.76 4.57 -8.99
C ASP A 170 17.92 4.16 -10.21
N SER A 171 16.63 3.88 -10.02
CA SER A 171 15.74 3.42 -11.09
C SER A 171 14.99 4.56 -11.79
N ALA A 172 14.68 4.40 -13.07
CA ALA A 172 13.79 5.30 -13.82
C ALA A 172 12.41 5.49 -13.15
N SER A 173 11.94 4.47 -12.42
CA SER A 173 10.69 4.58 -11.67
C SER A 173 10.78 5.51 -10.45
N ALA A 174 11.97 5.80 -9.93
CA ALA A 174 12.15 6.77 -8.87
C ALA A 174 12.19 8.21 -9.39
N SER A 175 12.80 8.46 -10.55
CA SER A 175 12.76 9.79 -11.18
C SER A 175 11.34 10.19 -11.55
N ILE A 176 10.55 9.27 -12.12
CA ILE A 176 9.11 9.50 -12.39
C ILE A 176 8.35 9.85 -11.09
N ARG A 177 8.62 9.14 -9.99
CA ARG A 177 7.98 9.44 -8.69
C ARG A 177 8.40 10.80 -8.11
N TYR A 178 9.65 11.19 -8.32
CA TYR A 178 10.11 12.51 -7.91
C TYR A 178 9.38 13.61 -8.69
N ASP A 179 9.30 13.47 -10.01
CA ASP A 179 8.53 14.37 -10.87
C ASP A 179 7.04 14.39 -10.50
N ASP A 180 6.45 13.25 -10.16
CA ASP A 180 5.07 13.18 -9.68
C ASP A 180 4.83 14.08 -8.44
N TYR A 181 5.77 14.12 -7.50
CA TYR A 181 5.67 15.01 -6.34
C TYR A 181 5.81 16.49 -6.73
N VAL A 182 6.72 16.79 -7.65
CA VAL A 182 6.92 18.17 -8.15
C VAL A 182 5.68 18.64 -8.89
N ALA A 183 5.19 17.87 -9.86
CA ALA A 183 3.98 18.16 -10.62
C ALA A 183 2.74 18.30 -9.71
N GLY A 184 2.62 17.39 -8.73
CA GLY A 184 1.54 17.44 -7.74
C GLY A 184 1.54 18.71 -6.89
N PHE A 185 2.73 19.13 -6.46
CA PHE A 185 2.90 20.37 -5.71
C PHE A 185 2.58 21.61 -6.57
N LEU A 186 3.07 21.66 -7.81
CA LEU A 186 2.81 22.77 -8.73
C LEU A 186 1.32 22.91 -9.05
N ALA A 187 0.64 21.80 -9.33
CA ALA A 187 -0.80 21.79 -9.58
C ALA A 187 -1.62 22.28 -8.38
N TRP A 188 -1.25 21.86 -7.16
CA TRP A 188 -1.90 22.34 -5.95
C TRP A 188 -1.64 23.83 -5.70
N LYS A 189 -0.40 24.30 -5.92
CA LYS A 189 0.00 25.70 -5.69
C LYS A 189 -0.86 26.69 -6.47
N ASP A 190 -1.27 26.35 -7.69
CA ASP A 190 -2.10 27.24 -8.51
C ASP A 190 -3.53 27.42 -7.97
N HIS A 191 -4.06 26.39 -7.32
CA HIS A 191 -5.42 26.38 -6.76
C HIS A 191 -5.40 25.96 -5.29
N PHE A 192 -4.65 26.71 -4.48
CA PHE A 192 -4.29 26.31 -3.11
C PHE A 192 -5.46 25.97 -2.19
N ILE A 193 -6.54 26.76 -2.23
CA ILE A 193 -7.68 26.64 -1.30
C ILE A 193 -8.70 25.59 -1.77
N PHE A 194 -9.15 25.70 -3.02
CA PHE A 194 -10.27 24.89 -3.56
C PHE A 194 -9.84 23.75 -4.49
N GLY A 195 -8.55 23.69 -4.88
CA GLY A 195 -8.09 22.78 -5.91
C GLY A 195 -8.68 23.09 -7.28
N SER A 196 -8.40 22.20 -8.23
CA SER A 196 -8.84 22.29 -9.62
C SER A 196 -10.18 21.57 -9.87
N GLY A 197 -10.81 21.01 -8.83
CA GLY A 197 -12.04 20.22 -8.90
C GLY A 197 -11.80 18.71 -8.91
N LEU A 198 -12.78 17.93 -8.39
CA LEU A 198 -12.65 16.48 -8.21
C LEU A 198 -12.33 15.70 -9.50
N SER A 199 -12.93 16.09 -10.63
CA SER A 199 -12.73 15.45 -11.93
C SER A 199 -11.49 15.96 -12.69
N SER A 200 -11.01 17.17 -12.36
CA SER A 200 -9.94 17.85 -13.10
C SER A 200 -8.62 17.88 -12.35
N GLY A 201 -8.60 17.53 -11.06
CA GLY A 201 -7.40 17.56 -10.23
C GLY A 201 -6.25 16.74 -10.81
N ILE A 202 -6.53 15.53 -11.32
CA ILE A 202 -5.48 14.71 -11.96
C ILE A 202 -4.96 15.37 -13.24
N ARG A 203 -5.83 15.97 -14.06
CA ARG A 203 -5.44 16.68 -15.30
C ARG A 203 -4.58 17.90 -15.00
N ALA A 204 -4.85 18.60 -13.90
CA ALA A 204 -4.02 19.71 -13.44
C ALA A 204 -2.61 19.25 -13.03
N ILE A 205 -2.48 18.04 -12.47
CA ILE A 205 -1.16 17.44 -12.21
C ILE A 205 -0.48 17.06 -13.51
N GLU A 206 -1.20 16.42 -14.44
CA GLU A 206 -0.67 15.98 -15.74
C GLU A 206 -0.06 17.12 -16.55
N SER A 207 -0.62 18.35 -16.47
CA SER A 207 -0.05 19.52 -17.16
C SER A 207 1.33 19.95 -16.67
N TYR A 208 1.75 19.49 -15.49
CA TYR A 208 3.06 19.78 -14.90
C TYR A 208 4.05 18.61 -14.96
N MET A 209 3.65 17.45 -15.49
CA MET A 209 4.52 16.28 -15.57
C MET A 209 5.54 16.43 -16.69
N ASP A 210 6.76 15.98 -16.44
CA ASP A 210 7.79 15.85 -17.47
C ASP A 210 7.50 14.61 -18.34
N THR A 211 7.07 14.86 -19.59
CA THR A 211 6.77 13.81 -20.57
C THR A 211 8.01 13.20 -21.22
N THR A 212 9.22 13.73 -20.97
CA THR A 212 10.47 13.20 -21.54
C THR A 212 10.98 11.96 -20.80
N ILE A 213 10.58 11.80 -19.52
CA ILE A 213 11.03 10.71 -18.65
C ILE A 213 10.01 9.58 -18.47
N ARG A 214 8.82 9.69 -19.09
CA ARG A 214 7.71 8.75 -18.93
C ARG A 214 7.02 8.46 -20.27
N SER A 215 6.53 7.24 -20.44
CA SER A 215 5.76 6.83 -21.63
C SER A 215 4.25 7.01 -21.49
N ASN A 216 3.77 7.24 -20.26
CA ASN A 216 2.36 7.46 -19.95
C ASN A 216 2.22 8.46 -18.80
N LEU A 217 0.99 8.92 -18.57
CA LEU A 217 0.64 9.88 -17.51
C LEU A 217 0.17 9.19 -16.22
N GLY A 218 0.66 7.98 -15.95
CA GLY A 218 0.39 7.30 -14.69
C GLY A 218 0.93 8.10 -13.49
N TYR A 219 0.20 8.06 -12.37
CA TYR A 219 0.54 8.81 -11.16
C TYR A 219 0.71 7.90 -9.95
N SER A 220 1.54 8.32 -8.97
CA SER A 220 2.02 7.40 -7.94
C SER A 220 1.63 7.72 -6.49
N ASN A 221 1.04 8.88 -6.19
CA ASN A 221 0.71 9.25 -4.82
C ASN A 221 -0.70 9.84 -4.68
N SER A 222 -1.39 9.46 -3.61
CA SER A 222 -2.73 9.94 -3.26
C SER A 222 -2.72 11.34 -2.64
N PHE A 223 -1.62 11.69 -1.95
CA PHE A 223 -1.53 12.93 -1.18
C PHE A 223 -1.76 14.17 -2.05
N PHE A 224 -1.03 14.29 -3.16
CA PHE A 224 -1.17 15.44 -4.05
C PHE A 224 -2.41 15.36 -4.94
N VAL A 225 -2.97 14.17 -5.20
CA VAL A 225 -4.28 14.07 -5.87
C VAL A 225 -5.36 14.76 -5.04
N ILE A 226 -5.41 14.51 -3.73
CA ILE A 226 -6.38 15.13 -2.81
C ILE A 226 -6.24 16.66 -2.84
N LEU A 227 -5.01 17.15 -2.75
CA LEU A 227 -4.74 18.60 -2.74
C LEU A 227 -5.00 19.24 -4.10
N ALA A 228 -4.66 18.59 -5.21
CA ALA A 228 -4.96 19.10 -6.55
C ALA A 228 -6.46 19.07 -6.86
N GLN A 229 -7.21 18.12 -6.31
CA GLN A 229 -8.67 18.02 -6.51
C GLN A 229 -9.45 19.06 -5.71
N GLY A 230 -9.17 19.21 -4.41
CA GLY A 230 -10.00 20.00 -3.52
C GLY A 230 -9.24 20.96 -2.59
N GLY A 231 -7.95 21.18 -2.86
CA GLY A 231 -7.10 22.12 -2.13
C GLY A 231 -6.99 21.79 -0.64
N ILE A 232 -6.73 22.82 0.15
CA ILE A 232 -6.70 22.71 1.62
C ILE A 232 -8.04 22.25 2.19
N ILE A 233 -9.17 22.63 1.59
CA ILE A 233 -10.49 22.26 2.15
C ILE A 233 -10.65 20.74 2.16
N LEU A 234 -10.40 20.08 1.04
CA LEU A 234 -10.46 18.62 0.96
C LEU A 234 -9.30 17.96 1.71
N GLY A 235 -8.11 18.58 1.66
CA GLY A 235 -6.96 18.13 2.44
C GLY A 235 -7.24 18.08 3.94
N VAL A 236 -7.88 19.11 4.50
CA VAL A 236 -8.30 19.14 5.92
C VAL A 236 -9.33 18.05 6.18
N LEU A 237 -10.34 17.89 5.32
CA LEU A 237 -11.36 16.86 5.48
C LEU A 237 -10.74 15.45 5.61
N TYR A 238 -9.75 15.11 4.78
CA TYR A 238 -9.16 13.77 4.81
C TYR A 238 -7.99 13.62 5.79
N PHE A 239 -7.16 14.64 5.97
CA PHE A 239 -5.95 14.55 6.79
C PHE A 239 -6.17 14.94 8.25
N TYR A 240 -7.15 15.81 8.57
CA TYR A 240 -7.47 16.16 9.95
C TYR A 240 -7.63 14.96 10.89
N PRO A 241 -8.44 13.92 10.53
CA PRO A 241 -8.64 12.82 11.46
C PRO A 241 -7.37 11.96 11.62
N VAL A 242 -6.58 11.81 10.57
CA VAL A 242 -5.31 11.06 10.59
C VAL A 242 -4.28 11.76 11.49
N VAL A 243 -4.07 13.06 11.27
CA VAL A 243 -3.12 13.89 12.04
C VAL A 243 -3.55 13.98 13.50
N SER A 244 -4.85 14.14 13.76
CA SER A 244 -5.40 14.13 15.12
C SER A 244 -5.09 12.84 15.87
N VAL A 245 -5.18 11.68 15.21
CA VAL A 245 -4.85 10.39 15.83
C VAL A 245 -3.37 10.28 16.18
N LEU A 246 -2.47 10.81 15.35
CA LEU A 246 -1.03 10.83 15.62
C LEU A 246 -0.65 11.73 16.81
N LEU A 247 -1.16 12.96 16.82
CA LEU A 247 -0.74 13.98 17.79
C LEU A 247 -1.44 13.84 19.14
N LYS A 248 -2.70 13.42 19.18
CA LYS A 248 -3.46 13.31 20.44
C LYS A 248 -3.15 12.00 21.19
N ARG A 249 -3.72 11.84 22.39
CA ARG A 249 -3.58 10.62 23.20
C ARG A 249 -4.48 9.51 22.67
N PHE A 250 -3.95 8.73 21.72
CA PHE A 250 -4.51 7.49 21.20
C PHE A 250 -3.59 6.31 21.50
N SER A 251 -4.11 5.08 21.37
CA SER A 251 -3.33 3.86 21.52
C SER A 251 -2.16 3.80 20.53
N SER A 252 -1.06 3.13 20.90
CA SER A 252 0.09 2.95 20.01
C SER A 252 -0.30 2.29 18.68
N ASN A 253 -1.26 1.35 18.69
CA ASN A 253 -1.78 0.71 17.48
C ASN A 253 -2.47 1.72 16.56
N SER A 254 -3.29 2.62 17.12
CA SER A 254 -3.98 3.67 16.36
C SER A 254 -2.99 4.66 15.75
N LYS A 255 -1.93 5.02 16.49
CA LYS A 255 -0.86 5.88 15.97
C LYS A 255 -0.07 5.20 14.85
N MET A 256 0.25 3.92 15.02
CA MET A 256 0.92 3.15 13.98
C MET A 256 0.04 2.99 12.74
N LEU A 257 -1.27 2.77 12.91
CA LEU A 257 -2.23 2.77 11.80
C LEU A 257 -2.19 4.08 11.01
N ALA A 258 -2.21 5.22 11.70
CA ALA A 258 -2.14 6.54 11.07
C ALA A 258 -0.80 6.76 10.35
N LEU A 259 0.32 6.36 10.95
CA LEU A 259 1.64 6.45 10.32
C LEU A 259 1.73 5.63 9.03
N LEU A 260 1.30 4.36 9.08
CA LEU A 260 1.31 3.48 7.91
C LEU A 260 0.35 3.98 6.83
N PHE A 261 -0.81 4.52 7.21
CA PHE A 261 -1.73 5.16 6.25
C PHE A 261 -1.10 6.37 5.55
N ILE A 262 -0.38 7.23 6.30
CA ILE A 262 0.40 8.34 5.70
C ILE A 262 1.39 7.80 4.66
N ILE A 263 2.15 6.76 5.00
CA ILE A 263 3.11 6.17 4.06
C ILE A 263 2.39 5.64 2.81
N LEU A 264 1.22 5.01 2.96
CA LEU A 264 0.43 4.53 1.82
C LEU A 264 -0.02 5.69 0.91
N ILE A 265 -0.54 6.80 1.46
CA ILE A 265 -1.00 7.92 0.63
C ILE A 265 0.13 8.64 -0.10
N PHE A 266 1.36 8.61 0.43
CA PHE A 266 2.53 9.14 -0.27
C PHE A 266 3.09 8.17 -1.32
N THR A 267 2.89 6.87 -1.16
CA THR A 267 3.58 5.86 -2.01
C THR A 267 2.68 5.12 -2.99
N ALA A 268 1.36 5.29 -2.88
CA ALA A 268 0.37 4.68 -3.77
C ALA A 268 -0.77 5.66 -4.09
N ILE A 269 -1.27 5.56 -5.31
CA ILE A 269 -2.54 6.17 -5.73
C ILE A 269 -3.68 5.20 -5.44
N PHE A 270 -4.62 5.61 -4.59
CA PHE A 270 -5.86 4.87 -4.31
C PHE A 270 -6.97 5.80 -3.78
N THR A 271 -6.83 7.10 -4.02
CA THR A 271 -7.91 8.07 -3.82
C THR A 271 -9.16 7.68 -4.60
N ASP A 272 -10.32 8.11 -4.12
CA ASP A 272 -11.63 7.80 -4.71
C ASP A 272 -12.00 6.30 -4.70
N THR A 273 -11.20 5.45 -4.06
CA THR A 273 -11.54 4.03 -3.86
C THR A 273 -12.33 3.83 -2.56
N PRO A 274 -13.18 2.79 -2.49
CA PRO A 274 -13.82 2.40 -1.23
C PRO A 274 -12.83 2.12 -0.11
N LEU A 275 -11.62 1.65 -0.44
CA LEU A 275 -10.56 1.37 0.52
C LEU A 275 -10.04 2.64 1.19
N PHE A 276 -9.82 3.70 0.41
CA PHE A 276 -9.42 5.01 0.94
C PHE A 276 -10.49 5.58 1.86
N ILE A 277 -11.75 5.57 1.42
CA ILE A 277 -12.89 6.05 2.21
C ILE A 277 -13.03 5.26 3.51
N LEU A 278 -12.82 3.94 3.48
CA LEU A 278 -12.81 3.10 4.67
C LEU A 278 -11.76 3.55 5.70
N PHE A 279 -10.53 3.84 5.28
CA PHE A 279 -9.50 4.35 6.19
C PHE A 279 -9.90 5.68 6.82
N VAL A 280 -10.33 6.64 6.00
CA VAL A 280 -10.79 7.96 6.49
C VAL A 280 -11.93 7.79 7.49
N GLY A 281 -12.91 6.94 7.17
CA GLY A 281 -14.03 6.59 8.06
C GLY A 281 -13.57 5.96 9.38
N ILE A 282 -12.58 5.07 9.37
CA ILE A 282 -11.99 4.49 10.58
C ILE A 282 -11.36 5.59 11.45
N PHE A 283 -10.61 6.53 10.88
CA PHE A 283 -9.99 7.61 11.67
C PHE A 283 -11.03 8.58 12.26
N TYR A 284 -12.06 8.93 11.50
CA TYR A 284 -13.19 9.70 12.04
C TYR A 284 -13.89 8.95 13.18
N ALA A 285 -14.16 7.67 13.00
CA ALA A 285 -14.75 6.85 14.06
C ALA A 285 -13.87 6.79 15.31
N LEU A 286 -12.54 6.72 15.17
CA LEU A 286 -11.63 6.77 16.31
C LEU A 286 -11.74 8.08 17.09
N ILE A 287 -11.87 9.22 16.40
CA ILE A 287 -11.98 10.53 17.04
C ILE A 287 -13.33 10.72 17.72
N LEU A 288 -14.43 10.46 17.01
CA LEU A 288 -15.77 10.67 17.53
C LEU A 288 -16.06 9.78 18.75
N ASN A 289 -15.50 8.56 18.76
CA ASN A 289 -15.69 7.65 19.88
C ASN A 289 -14.73 7.91 21.07
N ARG A 290 -13.84 8.89 20.98
CA ARG A 290 -12.91 9.27 22.06
C ARG A 290 -13.57 10.20 23.10
N GLU A 291 -14.73 10.77 22.82
CA GLU A 291 -15.40 11.74 23.71
C GLU A 291 -15.90 11.17 25.05
N HIS A 292 -15.61 9.90 25.38
CA HIS A 292 -16.05 9.26 26.62
C HIS A 292 -14.96 8.51 27.41
N THR A 293 -13.67 8.85 27.25
CA THR A 293 -12.59 8.35 28.12
C THR A 293 -11.76 9.47 28.73
#